data_AF-A0A954RQ58-F1
#
_entry.id   AF-A0A954RQ58-F1
#
_cell.length_a   1.000
_cell.length_b   1.000
_cell.length_c   1.000
_cell.angle_alpha   90.00
_cell.angle_beta   90.00
_cell.angle_gamma   90.00
#
_symmetry.space_group_name_H-M   'P 1'
#
loop_
_entity.id
_entity.type
_entity.pdbx_description
1 polymer ?
#
loop_
_entity_poly.entity_id
_entity_poly.type
_entity_poly.pdbx_seq_one_letter_code
_entity_poly.pdbx_strand_id
1 'polypeptide(L)'
;GQDESPAEVHLQTRTLKYPSMHWVRIEGLQRHWDDSRVDAMRDEQGNISLTTRGVTALSLTPKTQPRTITVDGMNVALPAQLDSPITLRRSDNAWQVADFDANELRKRPGLQGPIDDAFTGPFLMITTDRPSGKQAIDAWVQNEVEYLQRRWRAVFRGHIRFKSADEVSPADLEQYHLLVWGTPTSNSLLQRMLPQLPLKWAEDEFEFNGQRYATADHMPVLIYPNPLNPNRYVVLNSGPTFRDAHDRTNSLQNPKLPDWAVLKVSADSTNQRQAGEVQAAGFFDESWQ
;
A
#
# COMPACT_ATOMS: atom_id res chain seq x y z
N GLY A 1 0.67 14.81 32.17
CA GLY A 1 0.58 14.32 30.78
C GLY A 1 1.98 14.25 30.20
N GLN A 2 2.19 13.43 29.17
CA GLN A 2 3.43 13.51 28.38
C GLN A 2 3.49 14.86 27.65
N ASP A 3 4.69 15.40 27.45
CA ASP A 3 4.89 16.60 26.65
C ASP A 3 4.49 16.32 25.20
N GLU A 4 3.58 17.12 24.65
CA GLU A 4 3.09 16.95 23.28
C GLU A 4 4.11 17.47 22.25
N SER A 5 5.09 18.28 22.67
CA SER A 5 6.14 18.79 21.79
C SER A 5 7.52 18.76 22.47
N PRO A 6 8.05 17.55 22.78
CA PRO A 6 9.34 17.40 23.44
C PRO A 6 10.47 18.00 22.60
N ALA A 7 11.54 18.42 23.26
CA ALA A 7 12.74 18.95 22.60
C ALA A 7 13.43 17.89 21.73
N GLU A 8 13.44 16.64 22.18
CA GLU A 8 14.05 15.51 21.49
C GLU A 8 12.98 14.51 21.02
N VAL A 9 13.12 14.02 19.78
CA VAL A 9 12.22 13.05 19.16
C VAL A 9 13.05 11.98 18.48
N HIS A 10 12.81 10.72 18.85
CA HIS A 10 13.36 9.55 18.20
C HIS A 10 12.24 8.77 17.52
N LEU A 11 12.34 8.60 16.21
CA LEU A 11 11.40 7.84 15.42
C LEU A 11 12.14 6.75 14.65
N GLN A 12 11.77 5.50 14.88
CA GLN A 12 12.23 4.35 14.12
C GLN A 12 11.04 3.67 13.47
N THR A 13 11.16 3.36 12.18
CA THR A 13 10.16 2.56 11.47
C THR A 13 10.79 1.76 10.34
N ARG A 14 10.04 0.77 9.83
CA ARG A 14 10.36 0.02 8.61
C ARG A 14 9.29 0.18 7.52
N THR A 15 8.18 0.83 7.86
CA THR A 15 7.07 1.10 6.95
C THR A 15 6.48 2.49 7.24
N LEU A 16 5.80 3.07 6.27
CA LEU A 16 5.05 4.32 6.44
C LEU A 16 3.70 4.15 7.17
N LYS A 17 3.42 3.00 7.82
CA LYS A 17 2.17 2.74 8.53
C LYS A 17 2.05 3.49 9.84
N TYR A 18 3.18 3.58 10.54
CA TYR A 18 3.31 4.32 11.79
C TYR A 18 4.45 5.33 11.62
N PRO A 19 4.24 6.37 10.80
CA PRO A 19 5.31 7.23 10.32
C PRO A 19 5.56 8.43 11.24
N SER A 20 4.90 8.55 12.39
CA SER A 20 4.87 9.80 13.16
C SER A 20 5.25 9.59 14.61
N MET A 21 6.02 10.53 15.15
CA MET A 21 6.31 10.66 16.57
C MET A 21 6.35 12.16 16.90
N HIS A 22 5.45 12.61 17.79
CA HIS A 22 5.29 14.03 18.14
C HIS A 22 5.21 14.94 16.90
N TRP A 23 6.17 15.87 16.76
CA TRP A 23 6.22 16.86 15.68
C TRP A 23 7.01 16.41 14.45
N VAL A 24 7.45 15.14 14.39
CA VAL A 24 8.18 14.54 13.27
C VAL A 24 7.31 13.49 12.59
N ARG A 25 7.23 13.56 11.26
CA ARG A 25 6.56 12.55 10.43
C ARG A 25 7.44 12.17 9.24
N ILE A 26 7.70 10.89 9.05
CA ILE A 26 8.37 10.36 7.86
C ILE A 26 7.36 10.29 6.71
N GLU A 27 7.69 10.90 5.58
CA GLU A 27 6.83 10.95 4.38
C GLU A 27 7.29 10.03 3.26
N GLY A 28 8.56 9.60 3.29
CA GLY A 28 9.15 8.70 2.30
C GLY A 28 10.36 7.96 2.85
N LEU A 29 10.52 6.72 2.41
CA LEU A 29 11.67 5.86 2.74
C LEU A 29 12.58 5.71 1.52
N GLN A 30 13.80 5.23 1.75
CA GLN A 30 14.66 4.72 0.67
C GLN A 30 14.19 3.34 0.22
N ARG A 31 13.74 2.52 1.17
CA ARG A 31 13.20 1.19 0.93
C ARG A 31 12.37 0.71 2.12
N HIS A 32 11.13 0.29 1.86
CA HIS A 32 10.31 -0.41 2.85
C HIS A 32 11.00 -1.70 3.35
N TRP A 33 10.76 -2.03 4.62
CA TRP A 33 11.31 -3.18 5.36
C TRP A 33 12.75 -3.07 5.83
N ASP A 34 13.50 -2.07 5.35
CA ASP A 34 14.81 -1.70 5.88
C ASP A 34 14.68 -0.77 7.11
N ASP A 35 15.72 -0.76 7.95
CA ASP A 35 15.77 0.08 9.15
C ASP A 35 15.83 1.58 8.78
N SER A 36 14.80 2.33 9.18
CA SER A 36 14.71 3.77 8.94
C SER A 36 14.53 4.55 10.24
N ARG A 37 15.26 5.67 10.38
CA ARG A 37 15.33 6.45 11.62
C ARG A 37 15.37 7.95 11.35
N VAL A 38 14.76 8.69 12.27
CA VAL A 38 14.94 10.14 12.43
C VAL A 38 15.17 10.43 13.90
N ASP A 39 16.32 11.04 14.20
CA ASP A 39 16.62 11.61 15.50
C ASP A 39 16.60 13.13 15.34
N ALA A 40 15.68 13.80 16.04
CA ALA A 40 15.45 15.23 15.90
C ALA A 40 15.55 15.95 17.24
N MET A 41 16.23 17.09 17.27
CA MET A 41 16.40 17.93 18.44
C MET A 41 16.06 19.38 18.12
N ARG A 42 15.24 19.99 18.97
CA ARG A 42 14.92 21.42 18.95
C ARG A 42 15.54 22.10 20.17
N ASP A 43 16.41 23.08 19.95
CA ASP A 43 17.02 23.85 21.04
C ASP A 43 16.10 24.98 21.58
N GLU A 44 16.56 25.66 22.62
CA GLU A 44 15.82 26.77 23.25
C GLU A 44 15.64 27.98 22.33
N GLN A 45 16.51 28.14 21.34
CA GLN A 45 16.46 29.22 20.34
C GLN A 45 15.51 28.89 19.18
N GLY A 46 14.98 27.66 19.12
CA GLY A 46 14.08 27.18 18.08
C GLY A 46 14.82 26.69 16.82
N ASN A 47 16.11 26.39 16.89
CA ASN A 47 16.80 25.68 15.82
C ASN A 47 16.45 24.20 15.87
N ILE A 48 16.31 23.56 14.70
CA ILE A 48 16.06 22.13 14.59
C ILE A 48 17.26 21.45 13.93
N SER A 49 17.74 20.37 14.54
CA SER A 49 18.74 19.48 13.97
C SER A 49 18.17 18.08 13.83
N LEU A 50 18.41 17.44 12.69
CA LEU A 50 17.95 16.10 12.37
C LEU A 50 19.11 15.22 11.88
N THR A 51 19.13 13.97 12.33
CA THR A 51 19.95 12.89 11.73
C THR A 51 19.01 11.84 11.18
N THR A 52 19.26 11.41 9.94
CA THR A 52 18.40 10.47 9.24
C THR A 52 19.13 9.22 8.78
N ARG A 53 18.40 8.11 8.71
CA ARG A 53 18.84 6.86 8.06
C ARG A 53 17.66 6.25 7.31
N GLY A 54 17.84 5.87 6.06
CA GLY A 54 16.79 5.22 5.28
C GLY A 54 15.60 6.12 4.91
N VAL A 55 15.67 7.43 5.15
CA VAL A 55 14.57 8.40 4.92
C VAL A 55 14.88 9.25 3.68
N THR A 56 13.85 9.47 2.85
CA THR A 56 13.92 10.31 1.65
C THR A 56 13.06 11.57 1.76
N ALA A 57 12.04 11.56 2.62
CA ALA A 57 11.24 12.73 2.91
C ALA A 57 10.64 12.69 4.32
N LEU A 58 10.45 13.85 4.93
CA LEU A 58 9.82 14.01 6.22
C LEU A 58 9.10 15.36 6.33
N SER A 59 8.14 15.45 7.23
CA SER A 59 7.39 16.66 7.55
C SER A 59 7.54 17.01 9.02
N LEU A 60 7.69 18.30 9.30
CA LEU A 60 7.82 18.83 10.64
C LEU A 60 6.64 19.74 11.00
N THR A 61 6.09 19.57 12.19
CA THR A 61 5.06 20.45 12.78
C THR A 61 5.51 20.92 14.16
N PRO A 62 6.64 21.64 14.27
CA PRO A 62 7.12 22.12 15.56
C PRO A 62 6.15 23.14 16.16
N LYS A 63 6.12 23.24 17.49
CA LYS A 63 5.22 24.19 18.20
C LYS A 63 5.49 25.66 17.85
N THR A 64 6.72 25.98 17.48
CA THR A 64 7.17 27.32 17.07
C THR A 64 7.90 27.21 15.73
N GLN A 65 7.82 28.26 14.90
CA GLN A 65 8.57 28.28 13.64
C GLN A 65 10.08 28.16 13.90
N PRO A 66 10.78 27.27 13.18
CA PRO A 66 12.20 27.09 13.36
C PRO A 66 12.98 28.26 12.76
N ARG A 67 14.06 28.67 13.44
CA ARG A 67 14.98 29.69 12.89
C ARG A 67 15.93 29.11 11.84
N THR A 68 16.40 27.88 12.09
CA THR A 68 17.24 27.11 11.17
C THR A 68 16.83 25.64 11.22
N ILE A 69 17.07 24.93 10.13
CA ILE A 69 16.88 23.49 10.04
C ILE A 69 18.16 22.90 9.47
N THR A 70 18.80 22.00 10.21
CA THR A 70 19.95 21.23 9.74
C THR A 70 19.57 19.77 9.65
N VAL A 71 19.86 19.11 8.53
CA VAL A 71 19.62 17.67 8.33
C VAL A 71 20.91 17.01 7.89
N ASP A 72 21.32 15.94 8.58
CA ASP A 72 22.56 15.20 8.31
C ASP A 72 23.81 16.10 8.26
N GLY A 73 23.84 17.14 9.11
CA GLY A 73 24.92 18.13 9.17
C GLY A 73 24.87 19.23 8.10
N MET A 74 23.87 19.22 7.20
CA MET A 74 23.70 20.23 6.16
C MET A 74 22.56 21.19 6.49
N ASN A 75 22.80 22.50 6.33
CA ASN A 75 21.78 23.52 6.52
C ASN A 75 20.77 23.50 5.36
N VAL A 76 19.47 23.48 5.68
CA VAL A 76 18.39 23.55 4.68
C VAL A 76 18.05 25.01 4.42
N ALA A 77 18.00 25.41 3.15
CA ALA A 77 17.56 26.74 2.78
C ALA A 77 16.06 26.91 3.11
N LEU A 78 15.74 27.88 3.96
CA LEU A 78 14.36 28.17 4.36
C LEU A 78 13.79 29.32 3.52
N PRO A 79 12.58 29.19 2.96
CA PRO A 79 11.89 30.31 2.32
C PRO A 79 11.56 31.43 3.32
N ALA A 80 11.30 32.64 2.82
CA ALA A 80 10.94 33.79 3.66
C ALA A 80 9.65 33.56 4.46
N GLN A 81 8.73 32.76 3.93
CA GLN A 81 7.54 32.27 4.61
C GLN A 81 7.60 30.75 4.65
N LEU A 82 7.51 30.20 5.86
CA LEU A 82 7.41 28.76 6.10
C LEU A 82 5.97 28.39 6.41
N ASP A 83 5.39 27.58 5.54
CA ASP A 83 4.10 26.96 5.78
C ASP A 83 4.23 25.75 6.73
N SER A 84 3.13 25.38 7.37
CA SER A 84 3.06 24.19 8.23
C SER A 84 2.07 23.19 7.61
N PRO A 85 2.45 21.91 7.45
CA PRO A 85 3.73 21.30 7.83
C PRO A 85 4.91 21.76 6.97
N ILE A 86 6.12 21.76 7.54
CA ILE A 86 7.36 21.99 6.79
C ILE A 86 7.80 20.66 6.16
N THR A 87 7.61 20.51 4.86
CA THR A 87 7.98 19.30 4.12
C THR A 87 9.42 19.38 3.65
N LEU A 88 10.26 18.44 4.10
CA LEU A 88 11.65 18.28 3.68
C LEU A 88 11.78 17.07 2.77
N ARG A 89 12.40 17.26 1.60
CA ARG A 89 12.68 16.19 0.63
C ARG A 89 14.16 16.12 0.33
N ARG A 90 14.67 14.89 0.16
CA ARG A 90 16.03 14.64 -0.27
C ARG A 90 16.08 14.55 -1.80
N SER A 91 16.93 15.36 -2.43
CA SER A 91 17.23 15.33 -3.87
C SER A 91 18.74 15.47 -4.06
N ASP A 92 19.37 14.64 -4.90
CA ASP A 92 20.82 14.70 -5.19
C ASP A 92 21.72 14.79 -3.94
N ASN A 93 21.37 14.05 -2.88
CA ASN A 93 22.02 14.10 -1.56
C ASN A 93 21.94 15.42 -0.79
N ALA A 94 21.10 16.37 -1.22
CA ALA A 94 20.77 17.57 -0.47
C ALA A 94 19.33 17.50 0.06
N TRP A 95 19.08 18.20 1.16
CA TRP A 95 17.74 18.38 1.74
C TRP A 95 17.19 19.76 1.40
N GLN A 96 15.93 19.80 0.98
CA GLN A 96 15.25 21.04 0.59
C GLN A 96 13.81 21.08 1.12
N VAL A 97 13.30 22.28 1.37
CA VAL A 97 11.87 22.50 1.59
C VAL A 97 11.15 22.35 0.26
N ALA A 98 10.32 21.32 0.12
CA ALA A 98 9.60 21.05 -1.11
C ALA A 98 8.36 20.20 -0.84
N ASP A 99 7.24 20.59 -1.45
CA ASP A 99 6.01 19.82 -1.39
C ASP A 99 6.02 18.63 -2.36
N PHE A 100 5.02 17.77 -2.24
CA PHE A 100 4.76 16.67 -3.17
C PHE A 100 3.80 17.12 -4.26
N ASP A 101 4.04 16.69 -5.50
CA ASP A 101 3.02 16.85 -6.54
C ASP A 101 1.83 15.96 -6.20
N ALA A 102 0.62 16.50 -6.30
CA ALA A 102 -0.61 15.76 -5.96
C ALA A 102 -0.78 14.45 -6.78
N ASN A 103 -0.19 14.41 -7.96
CA ASN A 103 -0.22 13.28 -8.89
C ASN A 103 1.07 12.45 -8.88
N GLU A 104 2.02 12.72 -7.97
CA GLU A 104 3.27 11.97 -7.85
C GLU A 104 2.95 10.51 -7.44
N LEU A 105 3.27 9.56 -8.32
CA LEU A 105 3.14 8.14 -8.00
C LEU A 105 4.28 7.74 -7.07
N ARG A 106 3.95 7.55 -5.80
CA ARG A 106 4.91 7.17 -4.76
C ARG A 106 4.26 6.37 -3.64
N LYS A 107 5.07 5.59 -2.93
CA LYS A 107 4.69 5.11 -1.61
C LYS A 107 4.65 6.30 -0.65
N ARG A 108 3.58 6.36 0.13
CA ARG A 108 3.32 7.43 1.10
C ARG A 108 2.53 6.88 2.28
N PRO A 109 2.49 7.59 3.43
CA PRO A 109 1.64 7.18 4.54
C PRO A 109 0.20 6.89 4.11
N GLY A 110 -0.29 5.69 4.42
CA GLY A 110 -1.62 5.22 4.02
C GLY A 110 -1.75 4.70 2.57
N LEU A 111 -0.66 4.73 1.80
CA LEU A 111 -0.55 4.18 0.45
C LEU A 111 0.87 3.62 0.22
N GLN A 112 1.18 2.47 0.81
CA GLN A 112 2.52 1.88 0.91
C GLN A 112 2.61 0.35 0.69
N GLY A 113 1.49 -0.38 0.70
CA GLY A 113 1.47 -1.84 0.77
C GLY A 113 1.74 -2.41 2.18
N PRO A 114 1.82 -3.75 2.37
CA PRO A 114 1.56 -4.82 1.42
C PRO A 114 0.07 -4.97 1.10
N ILE A 115 -0.34 -6.05 0.43
CA ILE A 115 -1.74 -6.31 0.05
C ILE A 115 -2.72 -6.02 1.20
N ASP A 116 -2.38 -6.46 2.40
CA ASP A 116 -3.21 -6.30 3.59
C ASP A 116 -3.39 -4.84 4.07
N ASP A 117 -2.60 -3.88 3.62
CA ASP A 117 -2.75 -2.46 4.03
C ASP A 117 -4.08 -1.87 3.56
N ALA A 118 -4.66 -2.40 2.46
CA ALA A 118 -5.97 -1.99 1.96
C ALA A 118 -7.12 -2.26 2.96
N PHE A 119 -6.95 -3.18 3.91
CA PHE A 119 -8.00 -3.53 4.89
C PHE A 119 -7.96 -2.65 6.14
N THR A 120 -7.04 -1.69 6.20
CA THR A 120 -6.92 -0.74 7.30
C THR A 120 -7.71 0.56 7.06
N GLY A 121 -8.37 0.65 5.91
CA GLY A 121 -9.28 1.73 5.53
C GLY A 121 -10.60 1.17 4.98
N PRO A 122 -11.54 2.05 4.61
CA PRO A 122 -12.78 1.63 3.97
C PRO A 122 -12.50 0.94 2.63
N PHE A 123 -13.13 -0.21 2.40
CA PHE A 123 -13.01 -0.94 1.13
C PHE A 123 -14.34 -1.50 0.64
N LEU A 124 -14.39 -1.79 -0.66
CA LEU A 124 -15.51 -2.38 -1.37
C LEU A 124 -15.03 -3.57 -2.20
N MET A 125 -15.72 -4.71 -2.10
CA MET A 125 -15.40 -5.90 -2.89
C MET A 125 -16.15 -5.89 -4.22
N ILE A 126 -15.41 -6.06 -5.31
CA ILE A 126 -15.95 -6.02 -6.66
C ILE A 126 -15.89 -7.43 -7.25
N THR A 127 -17.05 -8.01 -7.52
CA THR A 127 -17.18 -9.32 -8.16
C THR A 127 -17.21 -9.19 -9.69
N THR A 128 -17.05 -10.32 -10.37
CA THR A 128 -17.16 -10.42 -11.84
C THR A 128 -18.56 -10.08 -12.33
N ASP A 129 -18.67 -9.42 -13.47
CA ASP A 129 -19.92 -9.09 -14.16
C ASP A 129 -20.22 -10.06 -15.33
N ARG A 130 -19.29 -10.98 -15.63
CA ARG A 130 -19.44 -12.06 -16.63
C ARG A 130 -18.40 -13.17 -16.43
N PRO A 131 -18.54 -14.36 -17.04
CA PRO A 131 -17.52 -15.41 -16.98
C PRO A 131 -16.21 -15.00 -17.69
N SER A 132 -15.07 -15.55 -17.24
CA SER A 132 -13.78 -15.32 -17.92
C SER A 132 -13.59 -16.19 -19.17
N GLY A 133 -14.43 -17.22 -19.31
CA GLY A 133 -14.25 -18.28 -20.31
C GLY A 133 -13.26 -19.36 -19.88
N LYS A 134 -12.70 -19.25 -18.66
CA LYS A 134 -11.72 -20.20 -18.10
C LYS A 134 -12.30 -20.83 -16.84
N GLN A 135 -12.85 -22.04 -16.98
CA GLN A 135 -13.57 -22.72 -15.90
C GLN A 135 -12.77 -22.83 -14.60
N ALA A 136 -11.47 -23.16 -14.67
CA ALA A 136 -10.61 -23.28 -13.49
C ALA A 136 -10.44 -21.94 -12.76
N ILE A 137 -10.31 -20.84 -13.52
CA ILE A 137 -10.17 -19.48 -12.98
C ILE A 137 -11.48 -19.02 -12.37
N ASP A 138 -12.60 -19.20 -13.08
CA ASP A 138 -13.93 -18.80 -12.59
C ASP A 138 -14.27 -19.54 -11.28
N ALA A 139 -14.00 -20.85 -11.22
CA ALA A 139 -14.18 -21.64 -10.00
C ALA A 139 -13.28 -21.18 -8.86
N TRP A 140 -12.01 -20.87 -9.14
CA TRP A 140 -11.08 -20.36 -8.14
C TRP A 140 -11.51 -19.00 -7.58
N VAL A 141 -11.89 -18.06 -8.45
CA VAL A 141 -12.39 -16.74 -8.05
C VAL A 141 -13.62 -16.87 -7.16
N GLN A 142 -14.58 -17.70 -7.56
CA GLN A 142 -15.78 -17.93 -6.76
C GLN A 142 -15.43 -18.49 -5.38
N ASN A 143 -14.59 -19.53 -5.33
CA ASN A 143 -14.18 -20.17 -4.08
C ASN A 143 -13.47 -19.18 -3.12
N GLU A 144 -12.57 -18.34 -3.65
CA GLU A 144 -11.83 -17.38 -2.83
C GLU A 144 -12.71 -16.21 -2.37
N VAL A 145 -13.65 -15.75 -3.20
CA VAL A 145 -14.66 -14.75 -2.80
C VAL A 145 -15.55 -15.28 -1.68
N GLU A 146 -16.08 -16.49 -1.82
CA GLU A 146 -16.90 -17.14 -0.79
C GLU A 146 -16.10 -17.38 0.49
N TYR A 147 -14.86 -17.85 0.36
CA TYR A 147 -13.93 -18.01 1.48
C TYR A 147 -13.72 -16.68 2.22
N LEU A 148 -13.39 -15.60 1.49
CA LEU A 148 -13.15 -14.28 2.05
C LEU A 148 -14.37 -13.78 2.83
N GLN A 149 -15.59 -13.92 2.29
CA GLN A 149 -16.81 -13.51 3.00
C GLN A 149 -16.99 -14.24 4.32
N ARG A 150 -16.84 -15.59 4.32
CA ARG A 150 -16.94 -16.38 5.57
C ARG A 150 -15.85 -15.99 6.55
N ARG A 151 -14.62 -15.87 6.06
CA ARG A 151 -13.42 -15.57 6.84
C ARG A 151 -13.53 -14.21 7.50
N TRP A 152 -13.97 -13.20 6.75
CA TRP A 152 -14.14 -11.85 7.25
C TRP A 152 -15.13 -11.79 8.41
N ARG A 153 -16.27 -12.48 8.27
CA ARG A 153 -17.26 -12.59 9.35
C ARG A 153 -16.69 -13.29 10.58
N ALA A 154 -15.94 -14.37 10.39
CA ALA A 154 -15.38 -15.16 11.49
C ALA A 154 -14.33 -14.38 12.30
N VAL A 155 -13.43 -13.66 11.62
CA VAL A 155 -12.31 -12.94 12.27
C VAL A 155 -12.71 -11.54 12.72
N PHE A 156 -13.31 -10.76 11.82
CA PHE A 156 -13.54 -9.33 12.00
C PHE A 156 -14.97 -9.00 12.45
N ARG A 157 -15.85 -10.01 12.56
CA ARG A 157 -17.23 -9.86 13.04
C ARG A 157 -18.06 -8.83 12.26
N GLY A 158 -17.76 -8.69 10.97
CA GLY A 158 -18.43 -7.76 10.05
C GLY A 158 -18.91 -8.44 8.78
N HIS A 159 -19.65 -7.70 7.96
CA HIS A 159 -20.04 -8.12 6.61
C HIS A 159 -19.32 -7.25 5.58
N ILE A 160 -18.77 -7.88 4.55
CA ILE A 160 -18.16 -7.17 3.42
C ILE A 160 -19.27 -6.58 2.55
N ARG A 161 -19.08 -5.34 2.09
CA ARG A 161 -19.90 -4.73 1.05
C ARG A 161 -19.41 -5.25 -0.31
N PHE A 162 -20.34 -5.66 -1.16
CA PHE A 162 -20.02 -6.16 -2.49
C PHE A 162 -20.84 -5.46 -3.56
N LYS A 163 -20.26 -5.35 -4.75
CA LYS A 163 -20.92 -4.91 -5.98
C LYS A 163 -20.39 -5.71 -7.16
N SER A 164 -21.22 -5.91 -8.18
CA SER A 164 -20.73 -6.35 -9.49
C SER A 164 -19.92 -5.23 -10.16
N ALA A 165 -18.99 -5.58 -11.05
CA ALA A 165 -18.08 -4.62 -11.69
C ALA A 165 -18.81 -3.50 -12.46
N ASP A 166 -19.95 -3.82 -13.06
CA ASP A 166 -20.82 -2.91 -13.80
C ASP A 166 -21.70 -2.01 -12.91
N GLU A 167 -21.76 -2.28 -11.61
CA GLU A 167 -22.54 -1.50 -10.62
C GLU A 167 -21.69 -0.45 -9.87
N VAL A 168 -20.38 -0.41 -10.13
CA VAL A 168 -19.46 0.51 -9.45
C VAL A 168 -19.72 1.95 -9.90
N SER A 169 -20.07 2.79 -8.95
CA SER A 169 -20.36 4.21 -9.16
C SER A 169 -19.14 5.09 -8.90
N PRO A 170 -19.12 6.34 -9.41
CA PRO A 170 -18.07 7.31 -9.06
C PRO A 170 -17.92 7.56 -7.56
N ALA A 171 -19.03 7.54 -6.80
CA ALA A 171 -19.01 7.70 -5.35
C ALA A 171 -18.27 6.54 -4.65
N ASP A 172 -18.36 5.32 -5.18
CA ASP A 172 -17.61 4.18 -4.65
C ASP A 172 -16.10 4.36 -4.84
N LEU A 173 -15.69 4.87 -6.01
CA LEU A 173 -14.28 5.14 -6.34
C LEU A 173 -13.65 6.19 -5.40
N GLU A 174 -14.45 7.15 -4.94
CA GLU A 174 -14.00 8.20 -4.01
C GLU A 174 -13.86 7.66 -2.58
N GLN A 175 -14.84 6.85 -2.14
CA GLN A 175 -14.96 6.44 -0.74
C GLN A 175 -14.10 5.23 -0.38
N TYR A 176 -13.86 4.30 -1.31
CA TYR A 176 -13.34 2.98 -0.98
C TYR A 176 -12.05 2.62 -1.70
N HIS A 177 -11.22 1.83 -1.02
CA HIS A 177 -10.30 0.92 -1.70
C HIS A 177 -11.10 -0.18 -2.42
N LEU A 178 -10.63 -0.65 -3.58
CA LEU A 178 -11.37 -1.61 -4.40
C LEU A 178 -10.67 -2.96 -4.41
N LEU A 179 -11.37 -4.02 -4.01
CA LEU A 179 -10.88 -5.39 -4.06
C LEU A 179 -11.51 -6.05 -5.29
N VAL A 180 -10.77 -6.07 -6.40
CA VAL A 180 -11.27 -6.42 -7.72
C VAL A 180 -10.93 -7.86 -8.05
N TRP A 181 -11.96 -8.69 -8.17
CA TRP A 181 -11.84 -10.12 -8.44
C TRP A 181 -12.14 -10.45 -9.91
N GLY A 182 -11.42 -11.43 -10.44
CA GLY A 182 -11.55 -11.91 -11.80
C GLY A 182 -10.38 -11.55 -12.71
N THR A 183 -10.70 -11.50 -13.99
CA THR A 183 -9.80 -11.22 -15.12
C THR A 183 -10.33 -10.00 -15.88
N PRO A 184 -9.52 -9.39 -16.78
CA PRO A 184 -10.02 -8.33 -17.66
C PRO A 184 -11.22 -8.77 -18.52
N THR A 185 -11.34 -10.06 -18.82
CA THR A 185 -12.51 -10.61 -19.54
C THR A 185 -13.75 -10.66 -18.67
N SER A 186 -13.61 -11.05 -17.39
CA SER A 186 -14.72 -11.29 -16.46
C SER A 186 -15.11 -10.10 -15.59
N ASN A 187 -14.33 -9.02 -15.60
CA ASN A 187 -14.53 -7.85 -14.77
C ASN A 187 -14.29 -6.55 -15.58
N SER A 188 -15.37 -5.88 -15.97
CA SER A 188 -15.32 -4.62 -16.76
C SER A 188 -14.50 -3.51 -16.09
N LEU A 189 -14.52 -3.42 -14.77
CA LEU A 189 -13.74 -2.42 -14.04
C LEU A 189 -12.24 -2.71 -14.12
N LEU A 190 -11.84 -3.99 -13.98
CA LEU A 190 -10.45 -4.40 -14.18
C LEU A 190 -10.00 -4.11 -15.61
N GLN A 191 -10.82 -4.45 -16.60
CA GLN A 191 -10.55 -4.16 -18.01
C GLN A 191 -10.26 -2.68 -18.25
N ARG A 192 -11.05 -1.80 -17.63
CA ARG A 192 -10.89 -0.33 -17.72
C ARG A 192 -9.61 0.17 -17.07
N MET A 193 -9.19 -0.41 -15.94
CA MET A 193 -7.99 0.03 -15.21
C MET A 193 -6.69 -0.56 -15.77
N LEU A 194 -6.77 -1.73 -16.41
CA LEU A 194 -5.61 -2.52 -16.85
C LEU A 194 -4.52 -1.71 -17.57
N PRO A 195 -4.82 -0.75 -18.49
CA PRO A 195 -3.77 -0.01 -19.19
C PRO A 195 -2.84 0.84 -18.30
N GLN A 196 -3.25 1.10 -17.04
CA GLN A 196 -2.51 1.92 -16.07
C GLN A 196 -1.97 1.09 -14.88
N LEU A 197 -2.16 -0.22 -14.91
CA LEU A 197 -1.64 -1.14 -13.89
C LEU A 197 -0.25 -1.66 -14.30
N PRO A 198 0.59 -2.13 -13.36
CA PRO A 198 1.98 -2.51 -13.64
C PRO A 198 2.11 -3.90 -14.31
N LEU A 199 1.10 -4.34 -15.07
CA LEU A 199 1.09 -5.62 -15.79
C LEU A 199 0.37 -5.50 -17.12
N LYS A 200 0.74 -6.34 -18.09
CA LYS A 200 -0.01 -6.50 -19.34
C LYS A 200 -0.76 -7.81 -19.27
N TRP A 201 -2.05 -7.80 -19.54
CA TRP A 201 -2.88 -9.00 -19.44
C TRP A 201 -3.65 -9.20 -20.74
N ALA A 202 -3.23 -10.20 -21.52
CA ALA A 202 -3.86 -10.62 -22.77
C ALA A 202 -4.78 -11.82 -22.54
N GLU A 203 -5.30 -12.41 -23.62
CA GLU A 203 -6.25 -13.52 -23.51
C GLU A 203 -5.61 -14.76 -22.86
N ASP A 204 -4.48 -15.23 -23.37
CA ASP A 204 -3.86 -16.50 -22.96
C ASP A 204 -2.66 -16.36 -22.02
N GLU A 205 -2.10 -15.15 -21.92
CA GLU A 205 -0.98 -14.87 -21.04
C GLU A 205 -1.06 -13.48 -20.42
N PHE A 206 -0.41 -13.30 -19.27
CA PHE A 206 -0.07 -11.99 -18.74
C PHE A 206 1.44 -11.87 -18.52
N GLU A 207 1.94 -10.67 -18.77
CA GLU A 207 3.33 -10.27 -18.54
C GLU A 207 3.38 -9.40 -17.28
N PHE A 208 4.19 -9.83 -16.32
CA PHE A 208 4.42 -9.11 -15.08
C PHE A 208 5.87 -9.28 -14.63
N ASN A 209 6.52 -8.17 -14.27
CA ASN A 209 7.92 -8.14 -13.86
C ASN A 209 8.86 -8.87 -14.86
N GLY A 210 8.67 -8.64 -16.16
CA GLY A 210 9.45 -9.24 -17.24
C GLY A 210 9.24 -10.76 -17.44
N GLN A 211 8.32 -11.39 -16.71
CA GLN A 211 7.97 -12.80 -16.83
C GLN A 211 6.57 -12.95 -17.44
N ARG A 212 6.34 -14.09 -18.10
CA ARG A 212 5.05 -14.42 -18.72
C ARG A 212 4.42 -15.63 -18.03
N TYR A 213 3.12 -15.58 -17.84
CA TYR A 213 2.35 -16.61 -17.16
C TYR A 213 1.08 -16.94 -17.95
N ALA A 214 0.73 -18.22 -18.03
CA ALA A 214 -0.47 -18.66 -18.71
C ALA A 214 -1.72 -18.29 -17.90
N THR A 215 -2.69 -17.63 -18.51
CA THR A 215 -3.95 -17.25 -17.83
C THR A 215 -4.88 -18.44 -17.58
N ALA A 216 -4.55 -19.62 -18.12
CA ALA A 216 -5.29 -20.86 -17.88
C ALA A 216 -5.23 -21.31 -16.42
N ASP A 217 -4.10 -21.09 -15.76
CA ASP A 217 -3.80 -21.60 -14.42
C ASP A 217 -2.95 -20.64 -13.57
N HIS A 218 -2.74 -19.39 -13.99
CA HIS A 218 -2.05 -18.37 -13.18
C HIS A 218 -2.93 -17.14 -12.95
N MET A 219 -2.82 -16.58 -11.75
CA MET A 219 -3.53 -15.38 -11.33
C MET A 219 -2.58 -14.40 -10.64
N PRO A 220 -2.51 -13.12 -11.09
CA PRO A 220 -1.82 -12.09 -10.36
C PRO A 220 -2.67 -11.63 -9.17
N VAL A 221 -2.03 -11.52 -8.01
CA VAL A 221 -2.58 -10.87 -6.81
C VAL A 221 -1.68 -9.72 -6.44
N LEU A 222 -2.21 -8.51 -6.29
CA LEU A 222 -1.38 -7.33 -6.01
C LEU A 222 -2.18 -6.20 -5.38
N ILE A 223 -1.48 -5.26 -4.77
CA ILE A 223 -1.99 -3.95 -4.36
C ILE A 223 -1.30 -2.85 -5.16
N TYR A 224 -2.07 -1.85 -5.58
CA TYR A 224 -1.54 -0.72 -6.34
C TYR A 224 -2.39 0.54 -6.10
N PRO A 225 -1.86 1.76 -6.28
CA PRO A 225 -2.67 2.98 -6.35
C PRO A 225 -3.75 2.85 -7.43
N ASN A 226 -5.01 3.08 -7.07
CA ASN A 226 -6.13 2.95 -7.99
C ASN A 226 -6.00 3.99 -9.12
N PRO A 227 -5.89 3.58 -10.40
CA PRO A 227 -5.75 4.53 -11.50
C PRO A 227 -6.94 5.48 -11.68
N LEU A 228 -8.13 5.11 -11.15
CA LEU A 228 -9.33 5.96 -11.17
C LEU A 228 -9.44 6.86 -9.94
N ASN A 229 -8.61 6.63 -8.91
CA ASN A 229 -8.44 7.51 -7.74
C ASN A 229 -7.10 7.22 -7.03
N PRO A 230 -6.02 7.94 -7.36
CA PRO A 230 -4.67 7.66 -6.82
C PRO A 230 -4.51 7.85 -5.29
N ASN A 231 -5.55 8.33 -4.60
CA ASN A 231 -5.61 8.42 -3.14
C ASN A 231 -6.18 7.15 -2.48
N ARG A 232 -6.46 6.10 -3.25
CA ARG A 232 -7.00 4.81 -2.80
C ARG A 232 -6.22 3.67 -3.44
N TYR A 233 -6.31 2.50 -2.84
CA TYR A 233 -5.84 1.26 -3.46
C TYR A 233 -6.86 0.62 -4.39
N VAL A 234 -6.32 -0.09 -5.37
CA VAL A 234 -6.93 -1.26 -5.98
C VAL A 234 -6.13 -2.50 -5.55
N VAL A 235 -6.83 -3.55 -5.15
CA VAL A 235 -6.27 -4.88 -4.86
C VAL A 235 -6.82 -5.84 -5.89
N LEU A 236 -5.97 -6.59 -6.59
CA LEU A 236 -6.40 -7.61 -7.54
C LEU A 236 -6.44 -8.97 -6.86
N ASN A 237 -7.55 -9.69 -7.01
CA ASN A 237 -7.69 -11.12 -6.71
C ASN A 237 -7.20 -11.55 -5.32
N SER A 238 -7.32 -10.67 -4.32
CA SER A 238 -6.81 -10.94 -2.99
C SER A 238 -7.69 -10.40 -1.86
N GLY A 239 -7.54 -11.05 -0.71
CA GLY A 239 -8.13 -10.69 0.57
C GLY A 239 -7.04 -10.47 1.62
N PRO A 240 -7.38 -10.44 2.93
CA PRO A 240 -6.38 -10.60 3.98
C PRO A 240 -5.60 -11.89 3.73
N THR A 241 -4.28 -11.81 3.77
CA THR A 241 -3.43 -12.90 3.24
C THR A 241 -3.15 -13.97 4.29
N PHE A 242 -3.48 -13.71 5.56
CA PHE A 242 -3.50 -14.71 6.60
C PHE A 242 -4.78 -15.57 6.53
N ARG A 243 -4.59 -16.88 6.55
CA ARG A 243 -5.64 -17.90 6.51
C ARG A 243 -5.77 -18.70 7.81
N ASP A 244 -6.63 -19.72 7.83
CA ASP A 244 -7.02 -20.53 9.01
C ASP A 244 -5.84 -21.09 9.81
N ALA A 245 -4.74 -21.47 9.15
CA ALA A 245 -3.52 -21.94 9.83
C ALA A 245 -2.87 -20.90 10.75
N HIS A 246 -3.32 -19.64 10.68
CA HIS A 246 -2.84 -18.52 11.49
C HIS A 246 -3.80 -18.13 12.62
N ASP A 247 -4.85 -18.92 12.88
CA ASP A 247 -5.84 -18.62 13.92
C ASP A 247 -5.44 -19.00 15.33
N ARG A 248 -4.31 -19.71 15.48
CA ARG A 248 -3.84 -20.12 16.80
C ARG A 248 -3.59 -18.93 17.74
N THR A 249 -3.21 -17.79 17.20
CA THR A 249 -2.98 -16.54 17.95
C THR A 249 -3.05 -15.35 17.01
N ASN A 250 -3.55 -14.21 17.49
CA ASN A 250 -3.63 -12.97 16.73
C ASN A 250 -2.25 -12.47 16.27
N SER A 251 -1.15 -12.87 16.94
CA SER A 251 0.20 -12.51 16.49
C SER A 251 0.61 -13.14 15.15
N LEU A 252 -0.11 -14.19 14.69
CA LEU A 252 0.07 -14.79 13.38
C LEU A 252 -0.83 -14.17 12.31
N GLN A 253 -1.79 -13.32 12.68
CA GLN A 253 -2.71 -12.62 11.76
C GLN A 253 -2.06 -11.34 11.22
N ASN A 254 -0.85 -11.48 10.68
CA ASN A 254 -0.11 -10.44 9.98
C ASN A 254 -0.02 -10.78 8.48
N PRO A 255 0.36 -9.82 7.62
CA PRO A 255 0.46 -10.05 6.18
C PRO A 255 1.37 -11.25 5.86
N LYS A 256 0.94 -12.09 4.93
CA LYS A 256 1.63 -13.30 4.44
C LYS A 256 2.10 -13.19 3.00
N LEU A 257 1.55 -12.24 2.25
CA LEU A 257 2.06 -11.87 0.93
C LEU A 257 2.59 -10.43 0.96
N PRO A 258 3.58 -10.10 0.10
CA PRO A 258 4.10 -8.76 -0.04
C PRO A 258 3.14 -7.89 -0.87
N ASP A 259 3.65 -6.92 -1.64
CA ASP A 259 2.79 -6.06 -2.46
C ASP A 259 2.17 -6.80 -3.65
N TRP A 260 2.83 -7.85 -4.14
CA TRP A 260 2.35 -8.66 -5.24
C TRP A 260 2.80 -10.12 -5.14
N ALA A 261 2.01 -11.02 -5.73
CA ALA A 261 2.39 -12.39 -6.01
C ALA A 261 1.73 -12.88 -7.31
N VAL A 262 2.34 -13.90 -7.92
CA VAL A 262 1.71 -14.69 -8.97
C VAL A 262 1.40 -16.06 -8.41
N LEU A 263 0.12 -16.42 -8.43
CA LEU A 263 -0.36 -17.70 -7.93
C LEU A 263 -0.59 -18.63 -9.10
N LYS A 264 -0.11 -19.87 -8.98
CA LYS A 264 -0.61 -20.98 -9.78
C LYS A 264 -1.86 -21.55 -9.10
N VAL A 265 -2.95 -21.61 -9.85
CA VAL A 265 -4.28 -22.00 -9.38
C VAL A 265 -4.68 -23.35 -9.95
N SER A 266 -5.13 -24.24 -9.07
CA SER A 266 -5.70 -25.54 -9.40
C SER A 266 -6.74 -25.91 -8.34
N ALA A 267 -7.49 -27.01 -8.56
CA ALA A 267 -8.49 -27.48 -7.60
C ALA A 267 -7.92 -27.68 -6.18
N ASP A 268 -6.63 -28.05 -6.07
CA ASP A 268 -5.97 -28.38 -4.80
C ASP A 268 -4.99 -27.29 -4.32
N SER A 269 -4.80 -26.20 -5.08
CA SER A 269 -3.79 -25.18 -4.73
C SER A 269 -4.18 -24.32 -3.53
N THR A 270 -5.48 -24.23 -3.24
CA THR A 270 -6.02 -23.49 -2.09
C THR A 270 -6.02 -24.35 -0.84
N ASN A 271 -5.44 -23.83 0.25
CA ASN A 271 -5.42 -24.53 1.54
C ASN A 271 -5.49 -23.55 2.73
N GLN A 272 -5.28 -24.07 3.95
CA GLN A 272 -5.33 -23.27 5.18
C GLN A 272 -4.21 -22.24 5.32
N ARG A 273 -3.21 -22.24 4.44
CA ARG A 273 -2.04 -21.32 4.46
C ARG A 273 -2.04 -20.36 3.28
N GLN A 274 -2.46 -20.78 2.10
CA GLN A 274 -2.37 -19.98 0.87
C GLN A 274 -3.59 -20.17 -0.05
N ALA A 275 -3.86 -19.15 -0.87
CA ALA A 275 -4.93 -19.10 -1.88
C ALA A 275 -4.53 -19.77 -3.21
N GLY A 276 -3.31 -20.27 -3.33
CA GLY A 276 -2.73 -20.83 -4.54
C GLY A 276 -1.25 -21.11 -4.30
N GLU A 277 -0.60 -21.82 -5.23
CA GLU A 277 0.84 -22.03 -5.15
C GLU A 277 1.58 -20.77 -5.59
N VAL A 278 2.36 -20.15 -4.69
CA VAL A 278 3.10 -18.92 -4.99
C VAL A 278 4.26 -19.25 -5.94
N GLN A 279 4.17 -18.78 -7.18
CA GLN A 279 5.22 -18.94 -8.19
C GLN A 279 6.26 -17.81 -8.14
N ALA A 280 5.81 -16.60 -7.82
CA ALA A 280 6.65 -15.42 -7.64
C ALA A 280 5.97 -14.46 -6.65
N ALA A 281 6.77 -13.68 -5.92
CA ALA A 281 6.26 -12.64 -5.04
C ALA A 281 7.33 -11.55 -4.83
N GLY A 282 6.89 -10.32 -4.55
CA GLY A 282 7.80 -9.22 -4.30
C GLY A 282 7.12 -7.95 -3.81
N PHE A 283 7.95 -6.95 -3.55
CA PHE A 283 7.52 -5.60 -3.20
C PHE A 283 7.73 -4.69 -4.40
N PHE A 284 6.84 -3.74 -4.59
CA PHE A 284 7.13 -2.58 -5.42
C PHE A 284 8.10 -1.66 -4.69
N ASP A 285 8.90 -0.92 -5.44
CA ASP A 285 9.74 0.13 -4.87
C ASP A 285 8.93 1.36 -4.40
N GLU A 286 9.63 2.40 -3.98
CA GLU A 286 9.03 3.63 -3.44
C GLU A 286 8.30 4.46 -4.52
N SER A 287 8.48 4.11 -5.80
CA SER A 287 7.79 4.67 -6.97
C SER A 287 6.76 3.71 -7.57
N TRP A 288 6.41 2.64 -6.84
CA TRP A 288 5.47 1.60 -7.26
C TRP A 288 5.92 0.78 -8.50
N GLN A 289 7.24 0.59 -8.71
CA GLN A 289 7.80 -0.24 -9.79
C GLN A 289 8.21 -1.64 -9.32
#